data_AF-A0A645ERC8-F1
#
_entry.id   AF-A0A645ERC8-F1
#
_cell.length_a   1.000
_cell.length_b   1.000
_cell.length_c   1.000
_cell.angle_alpha   90.00
_cell.angle_beta   90.00
_cell.angle_gamma   90.00
#
_symmetry.space_group_name_H-M   'P 1'
#
loop_
_entity.id
_entity.type
_entity.pdbx_description
1 polymer ?
#
loop_
_entity_poly.entity_id
_entity_poly.type
_entity_poly.pdbx_seq_one_letter_code
_entity_poly.pdbx_strand_id
1 'polypeptide(L)'
;MKFLSSYTKTHFAHEEVLQVKYNYPDYNNHKKYHKHFVEQVENIHKKLLAEGSNIALIGEINSKVGNWIISHIKREDVKVAQHIKKQSK
;
A
#
# COMPACT_ATOMS: atom_id res chain seq x y z
N MET A 1 -10.38 10.54 -2.57
CA MET A 1 -9.01 10.25 -3.05
C MET A 1 -7.89 10.86 -2.21
N LYS A 2 -7.96 12.15 -1.82
CA LYS A 2 -6.91 12.78 -1.00
C LYS A 2 -6.59 12.03 0.31
N PHE A 3 -7.63 11.60 1.04
CA PHE A 3 -7.47 10.81 2.27
C PHE A 3 -6.71 9.50 2.03
N LEU A 4 -7.13 8.70 1.05
CA LEU A 4 -6.51 7.41 0.72
C LEU A 4 -5.05 7.56 0.29
N SER A 5 -4.74 8.52 -0.59
CA SER A 5 -3.36 8.78 -1.04
C SER A 5 -2.47 9.25 0.12
N SER A 6 -2.98 10.14 0.99
CA SER A 6 -2.23 10.59 2.17
C SER A 6 -2.00 9.48 3.17
N TYR A 7 -3.04 8.69 3.48
CA TYR A 7 -2.98 7.61 4.46
C TYR A 7 -1.96 6.54 4.04
N THR A 8 -2.03 6.11 2.77
CA THR A 8 -1.16 5.06 2.23
C THR A 8 0.29 5.51 2.16
N LYS A 9 0.57 6.76 1.75
CA LYS A 9 1.92 7.35 1.78
C LYS A 9 2.51 7.38 3.20
N THR A 10 1.74 7.82 4.19
CA THR A 10 2.21 7.87 5.59
C THR A 10 2.43 6.47 6.15
N HIS A 11 1.49 5.55 5.93
CA HIS A 11 1.59 4.16 6.39
C HIS A 11 2.83 3.46 5.82
N PHE A 12 3.01 3.51 4.50
CA PHE A 12 4.16 2.91 3.81
C PHE A 12 5.49 3.52 4.26
N ALA A 13 5.55 4.84 4.47
CA ALA A 13 6.75 5.49 4.96
C ALA A 13 7.15 4.99 6.36
N HIS A 14 6.17 4.86 7.27
CA HIS A 14 6.43 4.32 8.60
C HIS A 14 6.88 2.86 8.56
N GLU A 15 6.23 2.03 7.74
CA GLU A 15 6.62 0.63 7.60
C GLU A 15 8.02 0.47 7.00
N GLU A 16 8.34 1.23 5.95
CA GLU A 16 9.67 1.22 5.33
C GLU A 16 10.77 1.64 6.32
N VAL A 17 10.51 2.63 7.17
CA VAL A 17 11.44 3.01 8.25
C VAL A 17 11.65 1.85 9.23
N LEU A 18 10.58 1.14 9.60
CA LEU A 18 10.70 -0.04 10.46
C LEU A 18 11.46 -1.17 9.79
N GLN A 19 11.18 -1.46 8.52
CA GLN A 19 11.86 -2.49 7.74
C GLN A 19 13.37 -2.21 7.64
N VAL A 20 13.77 -0.97 7.37
CA VAL A 20 15.18 -0.57 7.37
C VAL A 20 15.80 -0.70 8.77
N LYS A 21 15.12 -0.20 9.81
CA LYS A 21 15.61 -0.25 11.19
C LYS A 21 15.90 -1.67 11.67
N TYR A 22 15.08 -2.64 11.29
CA TYR A 22 15.21 -4.04 11.69
C TYR A 22 15.88 -4.92 10.62
N ASN A 23 16.52 -4.33 9.60
CA ASN A 23 17.17 -5.05 8.50
C ASN A 23 16.27 -6.13 7.89
N TYR A 24 15.03 -5.78 7.56
CA TYR A 24 14.08 -6.70 6.95
C TYR A 24 14.62 -7.16 5.58
N PRO A 25 14.84 -8.48 5.37
CA PRO A 25 15.54 -8.97 4.19
C PRO A 25 14.86 -8.64 2.85
N ASP A 26 13.53 -8.53 2.84
CA ASP A 26 12.74 -8.34 1.62
C ASP A 26 12.29 -6.89 1.39
N TYR A 27 12.93 -5.92 2.08
CA TYR A 27 12.61 -4.49 2.00
C TYR A 27 12.44 -3.97 0.57
N ASN A 28 13.37 -4.32 -0.32
CA ASN A 28 13.36 -3.82 -1.70
C ASN A 28 12.14 -4.28 -2.49
N ASN A 29 11.64 -5.50 -2.26
CA ASN A 29 10.45 -5.98 -2.95
C ASN A 29 9.19 -5.43 -2.29
N HIS A 30 9.15 -5.34 -0.96
CA HIS A 30 8.04 -4.72 -0.24
C HIS A 30 7.82 -3.26 -0.67
N LYS A 31 8.90 -2.48 -0.76
CA LYS A 31 8.87 -1.10 -1.29
C LYS A 31 8.36 -1.01 -2.74
N LYS A 32 8.65 -2.00 -3.59
CA LYS A 32 8.08 -2.04 -4.95
C LYS A 32 6.57 -2.22 -4.91
N TYR A 33 6.04 -3.05 -4.00
CA TYR A 33 4.59 -3.19 -3.82
C TYR A 33 3.95 -1.86 -3.44
N HIS A 34 4.53 -1.13 -2.49
CA HIS A 34 4.08 0.22 -2.11
C HIS A 34 4.05 1.17 -3.29
N LYS A 35 5.16 1.26 -4.03
CA LYS A 35 5.28 2.15 -5.18
C LYS A 35 4.22 1.84 -6.23
N HIS A 36 4.06 0.57 -6.57
CA HIS A 36 3.08 0.13 -7.56
C HIS A 36 1.66 0.51 -7.14
N PHE A 37 1.31 0.32 -5.87
CA PHE A 37 0.01 0.68 -5.37
C PHE A 37 -0.26 2.19 -5.42
N VAL A 38 0.72 3.03 -5.03
CA VAL A 38 0.59 4.49 -5.14
C VAL A 38 0.37 4.91 -6.59
N GLU A 39 1.11 4.34 -7.54
CA GLU A 39 0.92 4.58 -8.98
C GLU A 39 -0.50 4.21 -9.44
N GLN A 40 -1.05 3.07 -8.98
CA GLN A 40 -2.42 2.68 -9.29
C GLN A 40 -3.45 3.66 -8.74
N VAL A 41 -3.29 4.10 -7.49
CA VAL A 41 -4.20 5.08 -6.86
C VAL A 41 -4.16 6.42 -7.58
N GLU A 42 -2.98 6.91 -7.96
CA GLU A 42 -2.84 8.16 -8.72
C GLU A 42 -3.44 8.03 -10.13
N ASN A 43 -3.31 6.88 -10.80
CA ASN A 43 -3.93 6.64 -12.10
C ASN A 43 -5.46 6.65 -12.02
N ILE A 44 -6.03 6.00 -11.00
CA ILE A 44 -7.48 6.03 -10.74
C ILE A 44 -7.94 7.46 -10.44
N HIS A 45 -7.16 8.22 -9.66
CA HIS A 45 -7.47 9.61 -9.37
C HIS A 45 -7.46 10.49 -10.63
N LYS A 46 -6.51 10.29 -11.55
CA LYS A 46 -6.48 10.99 -12.85
C LYS A 46 -7.71 10.66 -13.70
N LYS A 47 -8.10 9.37 -13.77
CA LYS A 47 -9.33 8.97 -14.47
C LYS A 47 -10.57 9.64 -13.88
N LEU A 48 -10.67 9.68 -12.55
CA LEU A 48 -11.77 10.35 -11.85
C LEU A 48 -11.87 11.84 -12.19
N LEU A 49 -10.73 12.53 -12.32
CA LEU A 49 -10.68 13.94 -12.71
C LEU A 49 -11.04 14.17 -14.18
N ALA A 50 -10.68 13.25 -15.06
CA ALA A 50 -10.93 13.37 -16.51
C ALA A 50 -12.36 12.99 -16.92
N GLU A 51 -12.89 11.90 -16.35
CA GLU A 51 -14.13 11.27 -16.79
C GLU A 51 -15.30 11.49 -15.82
N GLY A 52 -15.02 12.00 -14.62
CA GLY A 52 -16.00 12.07 -13.53
C GLY A 52 -16.25 10.72 -12.86
N SER A 53 -17.10 10.72 -11.83
CA SER A 53 -17.46 9.50 -11.10
C SER A 53 -18.51 8.70 -11.86
N ASN A 54 -18.26 7.41 -12.09
CA ASN A 54 -19.25 6.47 -12.62
C ASN A 54 -19.17 5.11 -11.90
N ILE A 55 -20.20 4.27 -12.07
CA ILE A 55 -20.32 2.98 -11.38
C ILE A 55 -19.13 2.05 -11.69
N ALA A 56 -18.64 2.06 -12.93
CA ALA A 56 -17.50 1.24 -13.33
C ALA A 56 -16.21 1.66 -12.59
N LEU A 57 -15.97 2.97 -12.45
CA LEU A 57 -14.82 3.51 -11.72
C LEU A 57 -14.89 3.22 -10.22
N ILE A 58 -16.09 3.27 -9.62
CA ILE A 58 -16.30 2.87 -8.22
C ILE A 58 -16.00 1.37 -8.04
N GLY A 59 -16.43 0.53 -8.98
CA GLY A 59 -16.10 -0.89 -8.99
C GLY A 59 -14.59 -1.14 -9.14
N GLU A 60 -13.91 -0.38 -9.99
CA GLU A 60 -12.45 -0.44 -10.17
C GLU A 60 -11.72 -0.05 -8.87
N ILE A 61 -12.17 1.01 -8.18
CA ILE A 61 -11.63 1.43 -6.88
C ILE A 61 -11.77 0.29 -5.86
N ASN A 62 -12.98 -0.22 -5.65
CA ASN A 62 -13.21 -1.25 -4.62
C ASN A 62 -12.42 -2.53 -4.90
N SER A 63 -12.42 -2.99 -6.16
CA SER A 63 -11.74 -4.23 -6.55
C SER A 63 -10.22 -4.12 -6.54
N LYS A 64 -9.64 -3.01 -7.00
CA LYS A 64 -8.18 -2.86 -7.09
C LYS A 64 -7.58 -2.33 -5.81
N VAL A 65 -8.15 -1.27 -5.23
CA VAL A 65 -7.59 -0.64 -4.04
C VAL A 65 -7.91 -1.46 -2.79
N GLY A 66 -9.19 -1.80 -2.60
CA GLY A 66 -9.66 -2.49 -1.40
C GLY A 66 -9.02 -3.87 -1.24
N ASN A 67 -9.10 -4.70 -2.28
CA ASN A 67 -8.52 -6.04 -2.22
C ASN A 67 -7.01 -6.02 -2.08
N TRP A 68 -6.32 -5.07 -2.73
CA TRP A 68 -4.87 -4.96 -2.63
C TRP A 68 -4.46 -4.65 -1.19
N ILE A 69 -5.06 -3.65 -0.54
CA ILE A 69 -4.71 -3.29 0.86
C ILE A 69 -4.93 -4.48 1.78
N ILE A 70 -6.08 -5.16 1.67
CA ILE A 70 -6.41 -6.31 2.54
C ILE A 70 -5.40 -7.44 2.32
N SER A 71 -5.07 -7.74 1.06
CA SER A 71 -4.10 -8.80 0.72
C SER A 71 -2.69 -8.44 1.19
N HIS A 72 -2.27 -7.19 1.00
CA HIS A 72 -0.96 -6.69 1.40
C HIS A 72 -0.77 -6.79 2.91
N ILE A 73 -1.70 -6.25 3.69
CA ILE A 73 -1.66 -6.31 5.16
C ILE A 73 -1.60 -7.77 5.65
N LYS A 74 -2.46 -8.64 5.10
CA LYS A 74 -2.56 -10.03 5.57
C LYS A 74 -1.34 -10.89 5.21
N ARG A 75 -0.58 -10.53 4.17
CA ARG A 75 0.46 -11.39 3.60
C ARG A 75 1.86 -10.81 3.75
N GLU A 76 2.05 -9.54 3.44
CA GLU A 76 3.36 -8.90 3.41
C GLU A 76 3.68 -8.25 4.77
N ASP A 77 2.81 -7.39 5.29
CA ASP A 77 3.04 -6.69 6.57
C ASP A 77 3.16 -7.66 7.75
N VAL A 78 2.43 -8.79 7.71
CA VAL A 78 2.55 -9.86 8.71
C VAL A 78 3.96 -10.44 8.75
N LYS A 79 4.64 -10.60 7.59
CA LYS A 79 6.03 -11.10 7.55
C LYS A 79 6.98 -10.12 8.22
N VAL A 80 6.77 -8.83 7.99
CA VAL A 80 7.54 -7.74 8.61
C VAL A 80 7.35 -7.76 10.12
N ALA A 81 6.10 -7.84 10.59
CA ALA A 81 5.78 -7.93 12.01
C ALA A 81 6.41 -9.16 12.68
N GLN A 82 6.37 -10.32 12.03
CA GLN A 82 7.01 -11.54 12.52
C GLN A 82 8.54 -11.41 12.61
N HIS A 83 9.18 -10.78 11.62
CA HIS A 83 10.61 -10.52 11.61
C HIS A 83 11.03 -9.60 12.77
N ILE A 84 10.33 -8.48 12.94
CA ILE A 84 10.58 -7.53 14.02
C ILE A 84 10.40 -8.20 15.39
N LYS A 85 9.31 -8.95 15.58
CA LYS A 85 9.03 -9.65 16.84
C LYS A 85 10.13 -10.66 17.22
N LYS A 86 10.81 -11.27 16.25
CA LYS A 86 11.94 -12.17 16.51
C LYS A 86 13.19 -11.43 16.99
N GLN A 87 13.38 -10.17 16.60
CA GLN A 87 14.53 -9.34 17.00
C GLN A 87 14.29 -8.52 18.27
N SER A 88 13.03 -8.30 18.65
CA SER A 88 12.68 -7.59 19.90
C SER A 88 12.63 -8.50 21.14
N LYS A 89 13.09 -9.75 21.02
CA LYS A 89 13.31 -10.68 22.14
C LYS A 89 14.80 -10.75 22.44
#